data_AF-A0A7Y9SWX1-F1
#
_entry.id   AF-A0A7Y9SWX1-F1
#
_cell.length_a   1.000
_cell.length_b   1.000
_cell.length_c   1.000
_cell.angle_alpha   90.00
_cell.angle_beta   90.00
_cell.angle_gamma   90.00
#
_symmetry.space_group_name_H-M   'P 1'
#
loop_
_entity.id
_entity.type
_entity.pdbx_description
1 polymer ?
#
loop_
_entity_poly.entity_id
_entity_poly.type
_entity_poly.pdbx_seq_one_letter_code
_entity_poly.pdbx_strand_id
1 'polypeptide(L)'
;MSDAAELAELRSLQARAYGRDASLTAAEALRLRELERRRAEPTPEVADPPVGAPVAASTPETGNEEPQTEDLPGSTDGDVTTTGMDPGDSGGSGRPPQRSWLRTRWLPLAAAVATLVLVGVGLGWALSGGSGPATVALSPEQQEWQSSLLASGNYDRGSLRALAVEEGAVIWVATKNAAAITCLLVATSPSALPSCERTETVGRTGLFGAVTLESKADTRRELNVQMVFTASGEPAVAANVAEFGPGTTNGMTWANADEAEKAKRIADQGFQINSLWVVGYDGDVPVWTGMELDGFQTCLIYDGSDAAFPRVCADALTMQEQSATLVLNVVDEPSGEVVRLELPTASNGHSSLMITREGGADGAAGE
;
A
#
# COMPACT_ATOMS: atom_id res chain seq x y z
N MET A 1 3.87 -42.68 6.59
CA MET A 1 5.05 -42.26 7.39
C MET A 1 5.98 -41.47 6.47
N SER A 2 5.94 -40.14 6.44
CA SER A 2 4.98 -39.21 7.06
C SER A 2 5.14 -37.84 6.43
N ASP A 3 4.05 -37.26 5.95
CA ASP A 3 4.02 -35.92 5.36
C ASP A 3 4.53 -34.87 6.35
N ALA A 4 4.31 -35.09 7.65
CA ALA A 4 4.89 -34.28 8.73
C ALA A 4 6.43 -34.23 8.72
N ALA A 5 7.10 -35.30 8.29
CA ALA A 5 8.56 -35.35 8.15
C ALA A 5 9.04 -34.67 6.85
N GLU A 6 8.35 -34.88 5.72
CA GLU A 6 8.65 -34.13 4.49
C GLU A 6 8.39 -32.62 4.65
N LEU A 7 7.37 -32.22 5.43
CA LEU A 7 7.13 -30.83 5.81
C LEU A 7 8.20 -30.28 6.76
N ALA A 8 8.76 -31.09 7.65
CA ALA A 8 9.89 -30.69 8.50
C ALA A 8 11.17 -30.51 7.66
N GLU A 9 11.42 -31.41 6.71
CA GLU A 9 12.54 -31.34 5.76
C GLU A 9 12.42 -30.09 4.87
N LEU A 10 11.24 -29.84 4.29
CA LEU A 10 10.96 -28.66 3.45
C LEU A 10 11.18 -27.36 4.23
N ARG A 11 10.65 -27.22 5.46
CA ARG A 11 10.89 -26.01 6.29
C ARG A 11 12.37 -25.81 6.60
N SER A 12 13.11 -26.89 6.88
CA SER A 12 14.57 -26.83 7.12
C SER A 12 15.36 -26.42 5.88
N LEU A 13 14.97 -26.91 4.70
CA LEU A 13 15.60 -26.53 3.43
C LEU A 13 15.27 -25.09 3.05
N GLN A 14 14.02 -24.64 3.19
CA GLN A 14 13.62 -23.26 2.92
C GLN A 14 14.30 -22.26 3.87
N ALA A 15 14.40 -22.56 5.16
CA ALA A 15 15.13 -21.72 6.12
C ALA A 15 16.63 -21.56 5.77
N ARG A 16 17.24 -22.56 5.13
CA ARG A 16 18.64 -22.51 4.66
C ARG A 16 18.79 -21.94 3.25
N ALA A 17 17.75 -22.01 2.41
CA ALA A 17 17.70 -21.39 1.09
C ALA A 17 17.55 -19.86 1.15
N TYR A 18 16.71 -19.38 2.07
CA TYR A 18 16.28 -17.98 2.16
C TYR A 18 16.76 -17.27 3.44
N GLY A 19 17.60 -17.93 4.24
CA GLY A 19 18.21 -17.36 5.43
C GLY A 19 19.34 -16.38 5.12
N ARG A 20 19.78 -15.62 6.13
CA ARG A 20 20.83 -14.59 6.02
C ARG A 20 22.17 -15.12 5.48
N ASP A 21 22.49 -16.38 5.80
CA ASP A 21 23.71 -17.08 5.38
C ASP A 21 23.38 -18.17 4.35
N ALA A 22 22.51 -17.85 3.39
CA ALA A 22 21.93 -18.76 2.40
C ALA A 22 22.97 -19.68 1.75
N SER A 23 22.90 -20.96 2.09
CA SER A 23 23.87 -21.97 1.65
C SER A 23 23.21 -23.34 1.56
N LEU A 24 23.09 -23.84 0.33
CA LEU A 24 22.63 -25.18 0.00
C LEU A 24 23.65 -25.86 -0.92
N THR A 25 23.89 -27.14 -0.70
CA THR A 25 24.58 -27.96 -1.69
C THR A 25 23.69 -28.21 -2.92
N ALA A 26 24.28 -28.57 -4.06
CA ALA A 26 23.52 -28.86 -5.28
C ALA A 26 22.49 -30.00 -5.08
N ALA A 27 22.79 -30.99 -4.22
CA ALA A 27 21.87 -32.06 -3.87
C ALA A 27 20.67 -31.55 -3.05
N GLU A 28 20.89 -30.64 -2.12
CA GLU A 28 19.82 -30.04 -1.29
C GLU A 28 18.94 -29.08 -2.09
N ALA A 29 19.51 -28.33 -3.03
CA ALA A 29 18.73 -27.49 -3.96
C ALA A 29 17.82 -28.32 -4.88
N LEU A 30 18.27 -29.50 -5.32
CA LEU A 30 17.42 -30.46 -6.04
C LEU A 30 16.33 -31.06 -5.13
N ARG A 31 16.67 -31.42 -3.89
CA ARG A 31 15.71 -31.97 -2.91
C ARG A 31 14.63 -30.95 -2.53
N LEU A 32 14.98 -29.66 -2.41
CA LEU A 32 14.04 -28.58 -2.14
C LEU A 32 13.01 -28.45 -3.28
N ARG A 33 13.46 -28.33 -4.53
CA ARG A 33 12.58 -28.24 -5.71
C ARG A 33 11.64 -29.44 -5.82
N GLU A 34 12.12 -30.64 -5.48
CA GLU A 34 11.32 -31.86 -5.48
C GLU A 34 10.19 -31.82 -4.44
N LEU A 35 10.46 -31.33 -3.23
CA LEU A 35 9.47 -31.18 -2.17
C LEU A 35 8.47 -30.04 -2.45
N GLU A 36 8.92 -28.95 -3.07
CA GLU A 36 8.05 -27.83 -3.47
C GLU A 36 7.12 -28.24 -4.62
N ARG A 37 7.65 -28.95 -5.64
CA ARG A 37 6.83 -29.49 -6.74
C ARG A 37 5.74 -30.44 -6.25
N ARG A 38 6.08 -31.39 -5.36
CA ARG A 38 5.10 -32.34 -4.80
C ARG A 38 4.05 -31.69 -3.89
N ARG A 39 4.23 -30.42 -3.49
CA ARG A 39 3.21 -29.61 -2.81
C ARG A 39 2.37 -28.74 -3.76
N ALA A 40 2.92 -28.40 -4.93
CA ALA A 40 2.23 -27.60 -5.94
C ALA A 40 1.25 -28.42 -6.79
N GLU A 41 1.37 -29.76 -6.81
CA GLU A 41 0.36 -30.64 -7.40
C GLU A 41 -0.91 -30.64 -6.53
N PRO A 42 -2.08 -30.25 -7.06
CA PRO A 42 -3.32 -30.24 -6.29
C PRO A 42 -3.75 -31.67 -5.96
N THR A 43 -3.95 -31.93 -4.67
CA THR A 43 -4.64 -33.15 -4.20
C THR A 43 -6.03 -33.19 -4.84
N PRO A 44 -6.45 -34.30 -5.49
CA PRO A 44 -7.79 -34.39 -6.05
C PRO A 44 -8.83 -34.28 -4.94
N GLU A 45 -9.69 -33.27 -5.05
CA GLU A 45 -10.69 -32.91 -4.05
C GLU A 45 -11.76 -34.01 -3.95
N VAL A 46 -11.85 -34.65 -2.78
CA VAL A 46 -12.94 -35.57 -2.46
C VAL A 46 -14.16 -34.73 -2.12
N ALA A 47 -15.16 -34.74 -2.99
CA ALA A 47 -16.38 -33.96 -2.81
C ALA A 47 -17.15 -34.38 -1.55
N ASP A 48 -17.25 -33.48 -0.57
CA ASP A 48 -18.12 -33.66 0.59
C ASP A 48 -19.60 -33.37 0.24
N PRO A 49 -20.57 -34.12 0.78
CA PRO A 49 -21.99 -33.97 0.48
C PRO A 49 -22.62 -32.76 1.19
N PRO A 50 -23.72 -32.20 0.65
CA PRO A 50 -24.32 -30.96 1.17
C PRO A 50 -25.02 -31.17 2.52
N VAL A 51 -24.57 -30.46 3.55
CA VAL A 51 -25.26 -30.37 4.85
C VAL A 51 -26.17 -29.16 4.87
N GLY A 52 -27.48 -29.40 4.90
CA GLY A 52 -28.49 -28.37 5.12
C GLY A 52 -28.92 -28.24 6.59
N ALA A 53 -29.63 -27.15 6.86
CA ALA A 53 -30.29 -26.73 8.12
C ALA A 53 -29.43 -25.92 9.12
N PRO A 54 -29.99 -24.82 9.71
CA PRO A 54 -29.26 -23.87 10.54
C PRO A 54 -29.25 -24.26 12.02
N VAL A 55 -28.18 -23.90 12.74
CA VAL A 55 -28.13 -23.92 14.21
C VAL A 55 -28.27 -22.49 14.75
N ALA A 56 -29.06 -22.36 15.82
CA ALA A 56 -29.56 -21.08 16.31
C ALA A 56 -28.51 -20.19 17.00
N ALA A 57 -28.83 -18.90 17.05
CA ALA A 57 -28.04 -17.89 17.76
C ALA A 57 -28.03 -18.10 19.28
N SER A 58 -26.93 -17.68 19.91
CA SER A 58 -26.84 -17.40 21.35
C SER A 58 -26.22 -16.03 21.56
N THR A 59 -26.93 -15.18 22.29
CA THR A 59 -26.60 -13.78 22.63
C THR A 59 -25.58 -13.74 23.79
N PRO A 60 -24.83 -12.64 24.01
CA PRO A 60 -23.62 -12.65 24.84
C PRO A 60 -23.90 -12.50 26.34
N GLU A 61 -22.97 -12.96 27.17
CA GLU A 61 -22.99 -12.77 28.62
C GLU A 61 -22.02 -11.65 29.05
N THR A 62 -22.52 -10.76 29.90
CA THR A 62 -21.84 -9.54 30.37
C THR A 62 -20.94 -9.84 31.56
N GLY A 63 -19.67 -9.40 31.52
CA GLY A 63 -18.76 -9.47 32.66
C GLY A 63 -17.78 -8.28 32.65
N ASN A 64 -17.92 -7.39 33.63
CA ASN A 64 -17.23 -6.10 33.68
C ASN A 64 -16.56 -5.93 35.05
N GLU A 65 -15.23 -5.89 35.11
CA GLU A 65 -14.48 -5.28 36.22
C GLU A 65 -13.04 -4.92 35.83
N GLU A 66 -12.59 -3.75 36.27
CA GLU A 66 -11.28 -3.14 36.00
C GLU A 66 -10.46 -3.06 37.34
N PRO A 67 -9.29 -2.40 37.44
CA PRO A 67 -8.10 -3.07 37.97
C PRO A 67 -7.74 -2.67 39.42
N GLN A 68 -6.90 -3.47 40.07
CA GLN A 68 -6.28 -3.10 41.35
C GLN A 68 -4.78 -2.86 41.23
N THR A 69 -4.32 -1.77 41.86
CA THR A 69 -2.93 -1.33 41.99
C THR A 69 -2.59 -1.28 43.48
N GLU A 70 -1.54 -1.98 43.92
CA GLU A 70 -0.90 -1.90 45.25
C GLU A 70 0.47 -2.63 45.16
N ASP A 71 1.53 -2.31 45.90
CA ASP A 71 1.93 -1.04 46.53
C ASP A 71 3.46 -1.04 46.82
N LEU A 72 4.04 0.12 47.13
CA LEU A 72 5.45 0.28 47.55
C LEU A 72 5.57 0.49 49.07
N PRO A 73 6.50 -0.16 49.79
CA PRO A 73 6.83 0.23 51.15
C PRO A 73 7.98 1.24 51.21
N GLY A 74 7.72 2.42 51.77
CA GLY A 74 8.74 3.34 52.25
C GLY A 74 9.13 3.09 53.71
N SER A 75 10.18 3.76 54.20
CA SER A 75 10.42 4.00 55.63
C SER A 75 11.31 5.23 55.83
N THR A 76 11.10 5.91 56.97
CA THR A 76 11.36 7.34 57.15
C THR A 76 12.48 7.62 58.18
N ASP A 77 12.97 8.86 58.17
CA ASP A 77 13.95 9.45 59.08
C ASP A 77 13.75 9.21 60.58
N GLY A 78 14.85 9.36 61.34
CA GLY A 78 14.81 9.82 62.72
C GLY A 78 16.06 9.48 63.55
N ASP A 79 16.94 10.46 63.81
CA ASP A 79 17.05 11.08 65.14
C ASP A 79 18.03 12.29 65.13
N VAL A 80 17.76 13.28 65.99
CA VAL A 80 18.57 14.48 66.24
C VAL A 80 18.61 14.72 67.74
N THR A 81 19.81 14.85 68.33
CA THR A 81 19.96 15.42 69.68
C THR A 81 21.26 16.25 69.79
N THR A 82 21.10 17.52 70.16
CA THR A 82 22.13 18.46 70.65
C THR A 82 22.30 18.22 72.17
N THR A 83 23.43 18.40 72.86
CA THR A 83 24.22 19.63 73.10
C THR A 83 25.37 19.28 74.07
N GLY A 84 26.51 19.99 74.09
CA GLY A 84 27.52 19.83 75.16
C GLY A 84 28.83 20.60 74.94
N MET A 85 29.25 21.37 75.95
CA MET A 85 30.36 22.36 75.93
C MET A 85 30.82 22.57 77.40
N ASP A 86 32.04 22.97 77.77
CA ASP A 86 33.13 23.60 77.01
C ASP A 86 34.51 22.87 77.13
N PRO A 87 35.71 23.40 77.49
CA PRO A 87 36.97 22.85 76.95
C PRO A 87 37.94 22.21 77.97
N GLY A 88 38.94 21.49 77.46
CA GLY A 88 40.08 20.97 78.24
C GLY A 88 41.27 20.57 77.37
N ASP A 89 42.40 21.26 77.54
CA ASP A 89 43.63 21.11 76.76
C ASP A 89 44.47 19.88 77.17
N SER A 90 45.11 19.19 76.21
CA SER A 90 46.42 18.52 76.31
C SER A 90 46.70 17.50 75.17
N GLY A 91 47.53 17.92 74.21
CA GLY A 91 48.59 17.16 73.52
C GLY A 91 48.45 15.69 73.08
N GLY A 92 48.75 15.41 71.80
CA GLY A 92 49.26 14.08 71.41
C GLY A 92 49.19 13.70 69.92
N SER A 93 50.37 13.59 69.29
CA SER A 93 50.70 12.84 68.06
C SER A 93 49.90 13.09 66.75
N GLY A 94 50.66 13.37 65.68
CA GLY A 94 50.09 13.73 64.37
C GLY A 94 49.68 12.56 63.48
N ARG A 95 48.77 12.84 62.54
CA ARG A 95 48.40 11.96 61.42
C ARG A 95 48.31 12.80 60.13
N PRO A 96 49.00 12.46 59.03
CA PRO A 96 49.06 13.31 57.85
C PRO A 96 47.75 13.27 57.03
N PRO A 97 47.39 14.36 56.32
CA PRO A 97 46.12 14.46 55.61
C PRO A 97 46.14 13.74 54.24
N GLN A 98 45.78 12.45 54.20
CA GLN A 98 45.56 11.71 52.96
C GLN A 98 44.15 11.95 52.34
N ARG A 99 43.73 13.22 52.19
CA ARG A 99 42.47 13.57 51.48
C ARG A 99 42.59 14.86 50.64
N SER A 100 43.47 14.86 49.65
CA SER A 100 43.47 15.89 48.58
C SER A 100 43.88 15.35 47.21
N TRP A 101 44.85 14.44 47.14
CA TRP A 101 45.46 14.00 45.87
C TRP A 101 44.57 13.14 44.95
N LEU A 102 43.42 12.68 45.43
CA LEU A 102 42.42 11.98 44.61
C LEU A 102 41.52 12.95 43.82
N ARG A 103 41.32 14.20 44.24
CA ARG A 103 40.50 15.15 43.45
C ARG A 103 41.20 15.58 42.16
N THR A 104 42.52 15.75 42.19
CA THR A 104 43.30 16.30 41.06
C THR A 104 43.49 15.31 39.90
N ARG A 105 43.37 13.99 40.14
CA ARG A 105 43.54 12.95 39.09
C ARG A 105 42.26 12.57 38.35
N TRP A 106 41.09 12.89 38.89
CA TRP A 106 39.81 12.51 38.29
C TRP A 106 39.29 13.60 37.33
N LEU A 107 39.69 14.86 37.51
CA LEU A 107 39.45 15.97 36.58
C LEU A 107 39.88 15.67 35.13
N PRO A 108 41.12 15.22 34.82
CA PRO A 108 41.50 14.88 33.45
C PRO A 108 40.77 13.65 32.92
N LEU A 109 40.43 12.68 33.77
CA LEU A 109 39.67 11.48 33.37
C LEU A 109 38.21 11.84 33.01
N ALA A 110 37.56 12.66 33.84
CA ALA A 110 36.22 13.17 33.62
C ALA A 110 36.17 14.09 32.39
N ALA A 111 37.18 14.93 32.17
CA ALA A 111 37.32 15.72 30.95
C ALA A 111 37.46 14.81 29.71
N ALA A 112 38.32 13.79 29.75
CA ALA A 112 38.48 12.85 28.63
C ALA A 112 37.19 12.07 28.32
N VAL A 113 36.47 11.60 29.35
CA VAL A 113 35.16 10.95 29.20
C VAL A 113 34.12 11.93 28.65
N ALA A 114 34.05 13.16 29.14
CA ALA A 114 33.14 14.18 28.62
C ALA A 114 33.45 14.53 27.15
N THR A 115 34.73 14.61 26.77
CA THR A 115 35.13 14.79 25.36
C THR A 115 34.73 13.60 24.50
N LEU A 116 34.95 12.36 24.96
CA LEU A 116 34.51 11.15 24.25
C LEU A 116 32.98 11.07 24.12
N VAL A 117 32.22 11.48 25.15
CA VAL A 117 30.76 11.56 25.09
C VAL A 117 30.31 12.66 24.13
N LEU A 118 30.91 13.85 24.15
CA LEU A 118 30.57 14.93 23.20
C LEU A 118 30.92 14.56 21.75
N VAL A 119 32.05 13.88 21.53
CA VAL A 119 32.43 13.35 20.21
C VAL A 119 31.50 12.20 19.79
N GLY A 120 31.14 11.29 20.71
CA GLY A 120 30.19 10.21 20.45
C GLY A 120 28.77 10.69 20.17
N VAL A 121 28.30 11.72 20.88
CA VAL A 121 27.00 12.38 20.66
C VAL A 121 27.04 13.19 19.36
N GLY A 122 28.13 13.91 19.06
CA GLY A 122 28.28 14.67 17.83
C GLY A 122 28.39 13.79 16.58
N LEU A 123 29.16 12.70 16.65
CA LEU A 123 29.23 11.68 15.59
C LEU A 123 27.91 10.90 15.49
N GLY A 124 27.26 10.59 16.61
CA GLY A 124 25.93 10.00 16.65
C GLY A 124 24.92 10.87 15.90
N TRP A 125 24.84 12.16 16.25
CA TRP A 125 23.99 13.14 15.56
C TRP A 125 24.34 13.31 14.08
N ALA A 126 25.62 13.29 13.70
CA ALA A 126 26.03 13.37 12.31
C ALA A 126 25.62 12.12 11.50
N LEU A 127 25.57 10.95 12.13
CA LEU A 127 25.17 9.69 11.50
C LEU A 127 23.65 9.44 11.54
N SER A 128 22.93 10.00 12.51
CA SER A 128 21.46 9.87 12.63
C SER A 128 20.68 11.10 12.13
N GLY A 129 21.34 12.22 11.87
CA GLY A 129 20.71 13.48 11.43
C GLY A 129 20.29 13.52 9.96
N GLY A 130 20.48 12.42 9.22
CA GLY A 130 20.20 12.31 7.77
C GLY A 130 18.84 11.70 7.41
N SER A 131 17.96 11.43 8.38
CA SER A 131 16.64 10.80 8.14
C SER A 131 15.48 11.79 8.00
N GLY A 132 15.76 13.06 7.70
CA GLY A 132 14.76 13.91 7.07
C GLY A 132 14.56 13.47 5.62
N PRO A 133 13.34 13.51 5.05
CA PRO A 133 13.12 13.11 3.67
C PRO A 133 14.00 13.95 2.73
N ALA A 134 14.64 13.28 1.77
CA ALA A 134 15.54 13.94 0.82
C ALA A 134 14.81 15.10 0.12
N THR A 135 15.34 16.31 0.27
CA THR A 135 14.74 17.51 -0.33
C THR A 135 14.94 17.45 -1.84
N VAL A 136 13.89 17.07 -2.57
CA VAL A 136 13.85 17.11 -4.03
C VAL A 136 14.13 18.54 -4.50
N ALA A 137 15.17 18.70 -5.32
CA ALA A 137 15.48 19.97 -5.97
C ALA A 137 14.55 20.15 -7.19
N LEU A 138 13.70 21.18 -7.14
CA LEU A 138 12.67 21.44 -8.15
C LEU A 138 13.15 22.46 -9.19
N SER A 139 12.83 22.24 -10.46
CA SER A 139 13.03 23.24 -11.52
C SER A 139 12.10 24.45 -11.35
N PRO A 140 12.38 25.60 -11.99
CA PRO A 140 11.48 26.77 -11.95
C PRO A 140 10.05 26.45 -12.40
N GLU A 141 9.88 25.65 -13.45
CA GLU A 141 8.57 25.24 -13.97
C GLU A 141 7.82 24.35 -12.97
N GLN A 142 8.55 23.46 -12.27
CA GLN A 142 7.99 22.60 -11.22
C GLN A 142 7.59 23.41 -9.97
N GLN A 143 8.34 24.47 -9.64
CA GLN A 143 7.99 25.41 -8.56
C GLN A 143 6.75 26.25 -8.91
N GLU A 144 6.63 26.70 -10.16
CA GLU A 144 5.44 27.40 -10.64
C GLU A 144 4.20 26.48 -10.58
N TRP A 145 4.31 25.24 -11.03
CA TRP A 145 3.26 24.23 -10.90
C TRP A 145 2.89 23.90 -9.43
N GLN A 146 3.89 23.78 -8.55
CA GLN A 146 3.63 23.63 -7.11
C GLN A 146 2.86 24.84 -6.55
N SER A 147 3.20 26.05 -6.98
CA SER A 147 2.53 27.27 -6.53
C SER A 147 1.08 27.36 -7.01
N SER A 148 0.78 26.91 -8.24
CA SER A 148 -0.59 26.88 -8.78
C SER A 148 -1.45 25.81 -8.09
N LEU A 149 -0.89 24.64 -7.78
CA LEU A 149 -1.57 23.64 -6.95
C LEU A 149 -1.90 24.16 -5.55
N LEU A 150 -0.96 24.83 -4.88
CA LEU A 150 -1.20 25.43 -3.57
C LEU A 150 -2.25 26.55 -3.65
N ALA A 151 -2.23 27.37 -4.70
CA ALA A 151 -3.23 28.42 -4.94
C ALA A 151 -4.63 27.86 -5.22
N SER A 152 -4.75 26.63 -5.73
CA SER A 152 -6.05 25.99 -6.01
C SER A 152 -6.88 25.69 -4.76
N GLY A 153 -6.27 25.64 -3.56
CA GLY A 153 -6.95 25.35 -2.30
C GLY A 153 -7.45 23.90 -2.15
N ASN A 154 -7.19 23.02 -3.13
CA ASN A 154 -7.69 21.65 -3.17
C ASN A 154 -7.00 20.66 -2.21
N TYR A 155 -5.99 21.09 -1.47
CA TYR A 155 -5.15 20.26 -0.60
C TYR A 155 -4.94 20.93 0.76
N ASP A 156 -4.74 20.12 1.81
CA ASP A 156 -4.47 20.62 3.16
C ASP A 156 -3.18 21.46 3.17
N ARG A 157 -3.23 22.61 3.84
CA ARG A 157 -2.12 23.59 3.85
C ARG A 157 -0.84 22.96 4.39
N GLY A 158 0.19 22.91 3.53
CA GLY A 158 1.51 22.37 3.89
C GLY A 158 1.65 20.84 3.74
N SER A 159 0.62 20.14 3.24
CA SER A 159 0.69 18.69 2.99
C SER A 159 1.47 18.32 1.72
N LEU A 160 1.52 19.21 0.73
CA LEU A 160 2.14 18.97 -0.57
C LEU A 160 3.68 18.85 -0.44
N ARG A 161 4.20 17.65 -0.67
CA ARG A 161 5.63 17.29 -0.54
C ARG A 161 6.10 16.48 -1.74
N ALA A 162 7.18 16.91 -2.38
CA ALA A 162 7.89 16.11 -3.38
C ALA A 162 8.63 14.95 -2.68
N LEU A 163 8.55 13.76 -3.27
CA LEU A 163 9.15 12.53 -2.77
C LEU A 163 10.35 12.08 -3.61
N ALA A 164 10.24 12.16 -4.93
CA ALA A 164 11.26 11.73 -5.89
C ALA A 164 11.13 12.45 -7.23
N VAL A 165 12.16 12.33 -8.08
CA VAL A 165 12.15 12.71 -9.50
C VAL A 165 12.65 11.53 -10.31
N GLU A 166 11.84 11.06 -11.25
CA GLU A 166 12.09 9.85 -12.04
C GLU A 166 11.71 10.12 -13.50
N GLU A 167 12.61 9.83 -14.45
CA GLU A 167 12.43 10.12 -15.89
C GLU A 167 11.99 11.58 -16.20
N GLY A 168 12.35 12.54 -15.34
CA GLY A 168 11.95 13.95 -15.46
C GLY A 168 10.55 14.28 -14.90
N ALA A 169 9.77 13.28 -14.49
CA ALA A 169 8.54 13.48 -13.73
C ALA A 169 8.85 13.71 -12.25
N VAL A 170 8.13 14.62 -11.59
CA VAL A 170 8.18 14.78 -10.13
C VAL A 170 7.04 14.00 -9.49
N ILE A 171 7.37 13.21 -8.48
CA ILE A 171 6.42 12.43 -7.69
C ILE A 171 6.13 13.18 -6.39
N TRP A 172 4.86 13.49 -6.13
CA TRP A 172 4.40 14.23 -4.97
C TRP A 172 3.38 13.45 -4.17
N VAL A 173 3.35 13.73 -2.87
CA VAL A 173 2.22 13.39 -2.00
C VAL A 173 1.57 14.69 -1.52
N ALA A 174 0.25 14.67 -1.35
CA ALA A 174 -0.52 15.70 -0.67
C ALA A 174 -1.67 15.05 0.12
N THR A 175 -2.33 15.81 0.98
CA THR A 175 -3.54 15.34 1.67
C THR A 175 -4.72 16.27 1.44
N LYS A 176 -5.93 15.76 1.68
CA LYS A 176 -7.18 16.54 1.71
C LYS A 176 -7.99 16.17 2.96
N ASN A 177 -8.91 17.06 3.33
CA ASN A 177 -9.88 16.86 4.40
C ASN A 177 -9.19 16.52 5.74
N ALA A 178 -8.22 17.34 6.15
CA ALA A 178 -7.45 17.17 7.38
C ALA A 178 -6.79 15.78 7.48
N ALA A 179 -6.07 15.39 6.43
CA ALA A 179 -5.39 14.11 6.27
C ALA A 179 -6.30 12.85 6.21
N ALA A 180 -7.62 12.99 6.06
CA ALA A 180 -8.51 11.86 5.82
C ALA A 180 -8.29 11.21 4.44
N ILE A 181 -7.85 11.98 3.44
CA ILE A 181 -7.53 11.52 2.08
C ILE A 181 -6.06 11.81 1.79
N THR A 182 -5.34 10.82 1.27
CA THR A 182 -3.97 10.94 0.76
C THR A 182 -4.00 10.88 -0.76
N CYS A 183 -3.27 11.77 -1.42
CA CYS A 183 -3.16 11.85 -2.86
C CYS A 183 -1.70 11.71 -3.31
N LEU A 184 -1.48 10.87 -4.32
CA LEU A 184 -0.24 10.73 -5.08
C LEU A 184 -0.41 11.51 -6.40
N LEU A 185 0.54 12.38 -6.73
CA LEU A 185 0.55 13.15 -7.97
C LEU A 185 1.86 12.88 -8.70
N VAL A 186 1.78 12.43 -9.95
CA VAL A 186 2.96 12.18 -10.81
C VAL A 186 2.92 13.16 -11.97
N ALA A 187 3.88 14.08 -12.03
CA ALA A 187 3.82 15.26 -12.88
C ALA A 187 5.03 15.40 -13.82
N THR A 188 4.78 15.25 -15.13
CA THR A 188 5.71 15.59 -16.22
C THR A 188 5.50 17.01 -16.78
N SER A 189 4.45 17.70 -16.31
CA SER A 189 3.92 18.98 -16.80
C SER A 189 3.29 18.93 -18.21
N PRO A 190 2.17 19.64 -18.47
CA PRO A 190 1.28 20.29 -17.50
C PRO A 190 0.23 19.33 -16.89
N SER A 191 0.05 18.13 -17.45
CA SER A 191 -0.94 17.15 -17.01
C SER A 191 -0.36 16.20 -15.96
N ALA A 192 -0.97 16.19 -14.77
CA ALA A 192 -0.72 15.24 -13.70
C ALA A 192 -2.06 14.88 -13.07
N LEU A 193 -2.39 13.60 -13.04
CA LEU A 193 -3.66 13.13 -12.47
C LEU A 193 -3.41 12.72 -11.01
N PRO A 194 -4.11 13.33 -10.04
CA PRO A 194 -3.95 12.95 -8.65
C PRO A 194 -4.73 11.64 -8.39
N SER A 195 -4.01 10.54 -8.21
CA SER A 195 -4.60 9.35 -7.57
C SER A 195 -4.87 9.71 -6.11
N CYS A 196 -6.13 9.77 -5.67
CA CYS A 196 -6.51 10.10 -4.30
C CYS A 196 -7.29 8.95 -3.67
N GLU A 197 -7.01 8.65 -2.40
CA GLU A 197 -7.60 7.54 -1.67
C GLU A 197 -7.68 7.87 -0.16
N ARG A 198 -8.59 7.24 0.59
CA ARG A 198 -8.63 7.38 2.06
C ARG A 198 -7.32 6.92 2.67
N THR A 199 -6.76 7.72 3.57
CA THR A 199 -5.46 7.47 4.20
C THR A 199 -5.38 6.12 4.92
N GLU A 200 -6.50 5.62 5.47
CA GLU A 200 -6.61 4.28 6.03
C GLU A 200 -6.41 3.17 4.98
N THR A 201 -7.08 3.26 3.82
CA THR A 201 -6.91 2.33 2.70
C THR A 201 -5.45 2.33 2.24
N VAL A 202 -4.87 3.51 2.05
CA VAL A 202 -3.46 3.68 1.65
C VAL A 202 -2.50 3.02 2.65
N GLY A 203 -2.79 3.07 3.96
CA GLY A 203 -2.03 2.37 4.99
C GLY A 203 -2.10 0.83 4.93
N ARG A 204 -3.11 0.28 4.23
CA ARG A 204 -3.30 -1.17 4.07
C ARG A 204 -2.80 -1.71 2.74
N THR A 205 -3.03 -0.98 1.65
CA THR A 205 -2.78 -1.44 0.26
C THR A 205 -1.77 -0.59 -0.51
N GLY A 206 -1.32 0.52 0.06
CA GLY A 206 -0.63 1.56 -0.69
C GLY A 206 -1.56 2.30 -1.66
N LEU A 207 -0.95 3.12 -2.52
CA LEU A 207 -1.61 3.94 -3.52
C LEU A 207 -0.81 3.90 -4.82
N PHE A 208 -1.47 3.60 -5.94
CA PHE A 208 -0.86 3.53 -7.26
C PHE A 208 -1.17 4.78 -8.08
N GLY A 209 -0.21 5.22 -8.89
CA GLY A 209 -0.38 6.28 -9.88
C GLY A 209 0.54 6.05 -11.07
N ALA A 210 0.13 6.50 -12.26
CA ALA A 210 0.93 6.36 -13.47
C ALA A 210 0.83 7.61 -14.35
N VAL A 211 1.88 7.88 -15.14
CA VAL A 211 1.88 8.96 -16.13
C VAL A 211 2.59 8.53 -17.42
N THR A 212 1.99 8.87 -18.56
CA THR A 212 2.61 8.73 -19.87
C THR A 212 3.83 9.65 -19.97
N LEU A 213 5.02 9.07 -20.20
CA LEU A 213 6.25 9.80 -20.51
C LEU A 213 6.34 10.11 -22.01
N GLU A 214 6.09 9.09 -22.83
CA GLU A 214 6.11 9.17 -24.29
C GLU A 214 4.95 8.35 -24.88
N SER A 215 4.37 8.84 -25.97
CA SER A 215 3.41 8.09 -26.77
C SER A 215 3.75 8.25 -28.26
N LYS A 216 3.97 7.13 -28.94
CA LYS A 216 4.21 6.98 -30.38
C LYS A 216 3.13 6.05 -30.94
N ALA A 217 2.99 6.01 -32.27
CA ALA A 217 1.87 5.35 -32.95
C ALA A 217 1.63 3.88 -32.56
N ASP A 218 2.67 3.15 -32.16
CA ASP A 218 2.65 1.76 -31.73
C ASP A 218 3.23 1.52 -30.32
N THR A 219 3.85 2.54 -29.69
CA THR A 219 4.68 2.36 -28.50
C THR A 219 4.45 3.49 -27.48
N ARG A 220 4.09 3.14 -26.25
CA ARG A 220 3.93 4.07 -25.11
C ARG A 220 4.91 3.73 -23.99
N ARG A 221 5.60 4.73 -23.46
CA ARG A 221 6.42 4.62 -22.24
C ARG A 221 5.67 5.29 -21.09
N GLU A 222 5.56 4.61 -19.97
CA GLU A 222 4.76 5.03 -18.82
C GLU A 222 5.53 4.84 -17.53
N LEU A 223 5.57 5.89 -16.71
CA LEU A 223 6.13 5.83 -15.37
C LEU A 223 5.02 5.38 -14.42
N ASN A 224 5.16 4.18 -13.88
CA ASN A 224 4.31 3.62 -12.84
C ASN A 224 4.93 3.94 -11.48
N VAL A 225 4.10 4.30 -10.51
CA VAL A 225 4.53 4.71 -9.17
C VAL A 225 3.64 4.04 -8.13
N GLN A 226 4.27 3.23 -7.27
CA GLN A 226 3.67 2.68 -6.07
C GLN A 226 4.10 3.51 -4.86
N MET A 227 3.14 4.12 -4.19
CA MET A 227 3.35 4.74 -2.88
C MET A 227 2.88 3.79 -1.76
N VAL A 228 3.61 3.77 -0.65
CA VAL A 228 3.25 3.09 0.60
C VAL A 228 3.65 3.95 1.79
N PHE A 229 3.01 3.75 2.94
CA PHE A 229 3.54 4.28 4.20
C PHE A 229 4.60 3.33 4.77
N THR A 230 5.70 3.90 5.27
CA THR A 230 6.70 3.17 6.05
C THR A 230 6.15 2.82 7.44
N ALA A 231 6.89 2.01 8.21
CA ALA A 231 6.51 1.68 9.59
C ALA A 231 6.46 2.90 10.54
N SER A 232 7.06 4.03 10.17
CA SER A 232 6.93 5.31 10.90
C SER A 232 5.74 6.18 10.44
N GLY A 233 4.96 5.71 9.45
CA GLY A 233 3.84 6.45 8.85
C GLY A 233 4.24 7.46 7.77
N GLU A 234 5.52 7.53 7.39
CA GLU A 234 5.97 8.44 6.33
C GLU A 234 5.72 7.83 4.94
N PRO A 235 5.19 8.58 3.96
CA PRO A 235 5.04 8.06 2.60
C PRO A 235 6.39 7.93 1.90
N ALA A 236 6.60 6.75 1.32
CA ALA A 236 7.71 6.39 0.44
C ALA A 236 7.16 5.90 -0.90
N VAL A 237 7.97 6.00 -1.95
CA VAL A 237 7.60 5.61 -3.33
C VAL A 237 8.63 4.69 -3.94
N ALA A 238 8.14 3.75 -4.75
CA ALA A 238 8.92 3.00 -5.73
C ALA A 238 8.33 3.30 -7.11
N ALA A 239 9.18 3.50 -8.12
CA ALA A 239 8.75 3.79 -9.47
C ALA A 239 9.44 2.87 -10.48
N ASN A 240 8.75 2.58 -11.59
CA ASN A 240 9.31 1.83 -12.71
C ASN A 240 8.72 2.31 -14.03
N VAL A 241 9.54 2.34 -15.07
CA VAL A 241 9.04 2.53 -16.43
C VAL A 241 8.50 1.20 -16.97
N ALA A 242 7.33 1.23 -17.59
CA ALA A 242 6.85 0.16 -18.45
C ALA A 242 6.76 0.66 -19.89
N GLU A 243 7.09 -0.21 -20.84
CA GLU A 243 6.94 0.05 -22.26
C GLU A 243 5.84 -0.86 -22.82
N PHE A 244 4.86 -0.24 -23.46
CA PHE A 244 3.67 -0.88 -24.01
C PHE A 244 3.72 -0.77 -25.54
N GLY A 245 3.69 -1.90 -26.24
CA GLY A 245 3.67 -1.93 -27.70
C GLY A 245 3.79 -3.35 -28.26
N PRO A 246 3.75 -3.54 -29.59
CA PRO A 246 3.92 -4.84 -30.23
C PRO A 246 5.20 -5.55 -29.77
N GLY A 247 5.04 -6.68 -29.09
CA GLY A 247 6.15 -7.51 -28.62
C GLY A 247 6.71 -7.15 -27.24
N THR A 248 6.14 -6.20 -26.48
CA THR A 248 6.48 -6.04 -25.07
C THR A 248 5.63 -6.96 -24.19
N THR A 249 6.21 -7.60 -23.18
CA THR A 249 5.54 -8.57 -22.29
C THR A 249 4.41 -7.96 -21.45
N ASN A 250 4.32 -6.63 -21.41
CA ASN A 250 3.30 -5.87 -20.69
C ASN A 250 2.28 -5.22 -21.65
N GLY A 251 2.45 -5.37 -22.96
CA GLY A 251 1.51 -4.89 -23.97
C GLY A 251 0.25 -5.75 -23.98
N MET A 252 -0.90 -5.12 -23.75
CA MET A 252 -2.25 -5.70 -23.77
C MET A 252 -2.41 -6.77 -24.87
N THR A 253 -2.47 -8.04 -24.49
CA THR A 253 -2.81 -9.13 -25.43
C THR A 253 -4.32 -9.31 -25.47
N TRP A 254 -4.99 -8.62 -26.40
CA TRP A 254 -6.35 -8.92 -26.82
C TRP A 254 -6.41 -10.35 -27.38
N ALA A 255 -7.55 -11.04 -27.24
CA ALA A 255 -7.64 -12.46 -27.63
C ALA A 255 -7.56 -12.66 -29.16
N ASN A 256 -7.90 -11.63 -29.93
CA ASN A 256 -7.93 -11.64 -31.39
C ASN A 256 -7.79 -10.21 -31.98
N ALA A 257 -7.70 -10.13 -33.31
CA ALA A 257 -7.57 -8.86 -34.01
C ALA A 257 -8.84 -7.98 -33.96
N ASP A 258 -10.02 -8.59 -33.88
CA ASP A 258 -11.30 -7.87 -33.88
C ASP A 258 -11.50 -7.12 -32.54
N GLU A 259 -11.11 -7.73 -31.42
CA GLU A 259 -11.01 -7.07 -30.11
C GLU A 259 -10.00 -5.93 -30.12
N ALA A 260 -8.82 -6.09 -30.74
CA ALA A 260 -7.84 -5.02 -30.83
C ALA A 260 -8.37 -3.81 -31.63
N GLU A 261 -9.18 -4.04 -32.67
CA GLU A 261 -9.87 -2.97 -33.41
C GLU A 261 -11.04 -2.35 -32.61
N LYS A 262 -11.78 -3.12 -31.82
CA LYS A 262 -12.78 -2.59 -30.87
C LYS A 262 -12.12 -1.69 -29.81
N ALA A 263 -11.01 -2.13 -29.21
CA ALA A 263 -10.26 -1.37 -28.21
C ALA A 263 -9.76 -0.02 -28.76
N LYS A 264 -9.29 0.03 -30.02
CA LYS A 264 -8.94 1.30 -30.69
C LYS A 264 -10.15 2.22 -30.82
N ARG A 265 -11.30 1.73 -31.30
CA ARG A 265 -12.53 2.54 -31.44
C ARG A 265 -13.07 3.04 -30.11
N ILE A 266 -12.92 2.27 -29.03
CA ILE A 266 -13.22 2.73 -27.67
C ILE A 266 -12.26 3.86 -27.28
N ALA A 267 -10.95 3.69 -27.50
CA ALA A 267 -9.95 4.71 -27.17
C ALA A 267 -10.16 6.03 -27.93
N ASP A 268 -10.50 5.97 -29.22
CA ASP A 268 -10.83 7.12 -30.07
C ASP A 268 -12.04 7.92 -29.55
N GLN A 269 -12.88 7.33 -28.70
CA GLN A 269 -14.03 7.97 -28.04
C GLN A 269 -13.71 8.52 -26.63
N GLY A 270 -12.44 8.79 -26.33
CA GLY A 270 -12.02 9.42 -25.09
C GLY A 270 -11.66 8.45 -23.96
N PHE A 271 -11.23 7.23 -24.28
CA PHE A 271 -10.78 6.24 -23.29
C PHE A 271 -9.27 5.99 -23.34
N GLN A 272 -8.68 5.69 -22.19
CA GLN A 272 -7.27 5.31 -22.15
C GLN A 272 -7.10 3.86 -22.66
N ILE A 273 -6.51 3.67 -23.85
CA ILE A 273 -6.40 2.33 -24.48
C ILE A 273 -5.76 1.25 -23.59
N ASN A 274 -4.77 1.62 -22.77
CA ASN A 274 -4.09 0.71 -21.83
C ASN A 274 -4.96 0.31 -20.63
N SER A 275 -6.10 0.98 -20.42
CA SER A 275 -7.08 0.63 -19.38
C SER A 275 -8.21 -0.29 -19.88
N LEU A 276 -8.22 -0.62 -21.18
CA LEU A 276 -9.32 -1.36 -21.81
C LEU A 276 -9.12 -2.87 -21.73
N TRP A 277 -9.63 -3.48 -20.68
CA TRP A 277 -9.63 -4.95 -20.52
C TRP A 277 -11.05 -5.53 -20.58
N VAL A 278 -11.17 -6.68 -21.24
CA VAL A 278 -12.41 -7.47 -21.30
C VAL A 278 -12.63 -8.13 -19.94
N VAL A 279 -13.76 -7.83 -19.29
CA VAL A 279 -14.15 -8.39 -17.98
C VAL A 279 -15.03 -9.64 -18.11
N GLY A 280 -15.55 -9.90 -19.31
CA GLY A 280 -16.35 -11.07 -19.66
C GLY A 280 -16.98 -10.90 -21.04
N TYR A 281 -17.85 -11.84 -21.42
CA TYR A 281 -18.58 -11.81 -22.67
C TYR A 281 -20.06 -12.12 -22.43
N ASP A 282 -20.95 -11.44 -23.15
CA ASP A 282 -22.34 -11.86 -23.31
C ASP A 282 -22.48 -12.60 -24.66
N GLY A 283 -22.47 -13.92 -24.62
CA GLY A 283 -22.25 -14.74 -25.81
C GLY A 283 -20.89 -14.46 -26.44
N ASP A 284 -20.88 -13.99 -27.69
CA ASP A 284 -19.66 -13.57 -28.40
C ASP A 284 -19.38 -12.04 -28.27
N VAL A 285 -20.20 -11.30 -27.53
CA VAL A 285 -20.07 -9.83 -27.39
C VAL A 285 -19.18 -9.50 -26.19
N PRO A 286 -18.01 -8.83 -26.38
CA PRO A 286 -17.12 -8.50 -25.27
C PRO A 286 -17.71 -7.40 -24.39
N VAL A 287 -17.60 -7.58 -23.08
CA VAL A 287 -17.89 -6.56 -22.07
C VAL A 287 -16.56 -6.06 -21.53
N TRP A 288 -16.31 -4.76 -21.66
CA TRP A 288 -15.06 -4.11 -21.29
C TRP A 288 -15.24 -3.30 -20.02
N THR A 289 -14.13 -3.04 -19.33
CA THR A 289 -14.03 -1.85 -18.48
C THR A 289 -12.85 -0.99 -18.92
N GLY A 290 -12.92 0.31 -18.62
CA GLY A 290 -11.93 1.29 -19.04
C GLY A 290 -11.98 2.57 -18.22
N MET A 291 -10.92 3.38 -18.30
CA MET A 291 -10.84 4.72 -17.73
C MET A 291 -11.12 5.78 -18.79
N GLU A 292 -12.11 6.63 -18.54
CA GLU A 292 -12.39 7.81 -19.36
C GLU A 292 -11.32 8.90 -19.15
N LEU A 293 -10.88 9.55 -20.23
CA LEU A 293 -9.80 10.54 -20.23
C LEU A 293 -10.22 11.93 -19.72
N ASP A 294 -11.51 12.27 -19.79
CA ASP A 294 -12.01 13.59 -19.37
C ASP A 294 -12.50 13.58 -17.92
N GLY A 295 -13.27 12.56 -17.52
CA GLY A 295 -13.83 12.42 -16.18
C GLY A 295 -12.98 11.63 -15.18
N PHE A 296 -11.97 10.89 -15.64
CA PHE A 296 -11.19 9.91 -14.85
C PHE A 296 -12.06 8.87 -14.13
N GLN A 297 -13.23 8.58 -14.71
CA GLN A 297 -14.17 7.60 -14.22
C GLN A 297 -13.83 6.21 -14.75
N THR A 298 -14.05 5.19 -13.92
CA THR A 298 -14.05 3.80 -14.37
C THR A 298 -15.42 3.51 -14.99
N CYS A 299 -15.42 3.00 -16.21
CA CYS A 299 -16.63 2.72 -16.97
C CYS A 299 -16.74 1.26 -17.34
N LEU A 300 -17.94 0.70 -17.25
CA LEU A 300 -18.34 -0.58 -17.84
C LEU A 300 -18.92 -0.29 -19.23
N ILE A 301 -18.46 -1.00 -20.26
CA ILE A 301 -18.70 -0.70 -21.68
C ILE A 301 -19.15 -1.99 -22.39
N TYR A 302 -20.22 -1.92 -23.17
CA TYR A 302 -20.72 -3.05 -23.96
C TYR A 302 -20.25 -2.99 -25.42
N ASP A 303 -19.69 -4.09 -25.90
CA ASP A 303 -19.13 -4.33 -27.25
C ASP A 303 -17.98 -3.40 -27.68
N GLY A 304 -18.22 -2.09 -27.76
CA GLY A 304 -17.27 -1.13 -28.34
C GLY A 304 -17.14 -1.22 -29.86
N SER A 305 -18.07 -1.90 -30.53
CA SER A 305 -18.17 -1.98 -31.99
C SER A 305 -18.58 -0.63 -32.59
N ASP A 306 -19.62 0.00 -32.02
CA ASP A 306 -20.30 1.18 -32.56
C ASP A 306 -19.79 2.53 -32.05
N ALA A 307 -20.09 3.59 -32.81
CA ALA A 307 -19.72 4.98 -32.50
C ALA A 307 -20.46 5.59 -31.28
N ALA A 308 -21.38 4.85 -30.66
CA ALA A 308 -22.20 5.30 -29.53
C ALA A 308 -22.42 4.18 -28.50
N PHE A 309 -21.43 3.28 -28.34
CA PHE A 309 -21.54 2.07 -27.52
C PHE A 309 -22.14 2.34 -26.12
N PRO A 310 -23.02 1.45 -25.61
CA PRO A 310 -23.57 1.57 -24.26
C PRO A 310 -22.46 1.56 -23.21
N ARG A 311 -22.50 2.51 -22.27
CA ARG A 311 -21.55 2.64 -21.17
C ARG A 311 -22.19 3.22 -19.92
N VAL A 312 -21.66 2.85 -18.75
CA VAL A 312 -21.93 3.49 -17.46
C VAL A 312 -20.60 3.77 -16.77
N CYS A 313 -20.46 4.94 -16.16
CA CYS A 313 -19.21 5.41 -15.57
C CYS A 313 -19.44 5.85 -14.11
N ALA A 314 -18.44 5.59 -13.25
CA ALA A 314 -18.40 6.11 -11.88
C ALA A 314 -16.96 6.44 -11.47
N ASP A 315 -16.79 7.48 -10.65
CA ASP A 315 -15.49 7.80 -10.09
C ASP A 315 -15.14 6.87 -8.91
N ALA A 316 -13.84 6.72 -8.65
CA ALA A 316 -13.33 5.79 -7.64
C ALA A 316 -13.82 6.07 -6.21
N LEU A 317 -14.15 7.33 -5.87
CA LEU A 317 -14.64 7.70 -4.55
C LEU A 317 -16.12 7.31 -4.40
N THR A 318 -16.96 7.66 -5.37
CA THR A 318 -18.38 7.24 -5.41
C THR A 318 -18.51 5.71 -5.36
N MET A 319 -17.69 4.98 -6.12
CA MET A 319 -17.70 3.51 -6.08
C MET A 319 -17.37 2.95 -4.69
N GLN A 320 -16.48 3.60 -3.95
CA GLN A 320 -16.07 3.18 -2.62
C GLN A 320 -16.98 3.64 -1.48
N GLU A 321 -17.61 4.80 -1.59
CA GLU A 321 -18.53 5.32 -0.56
C GLU A 321 -19.85 4.57 -0.56
N GLN A 322 -20.31 4.11 -1.73
CA GLN A 322 -21.62 3.48 -1.90
C GLN A 322 -21.53 1.94 -2.03
N SER A 323 -20.32 1.36 -1.97
CA SER A 323 -20.06 -0.02 -2.43
C SER A 323 -20.63 -0.25 -3.84
N ALA A 324 -20.46 0.73 -4.72
CA ALA A 324 -21.22 0.81 -5.96
C ALA A 324 -20.78 -0.26 -6.96
N THR A 325 -21.75 -1.03 -7.43
CA THR A 325 -21.61 -1.88 -8.60
C THR A 325 -21.81 -1.03 -9.85
N LEU A 326 -20.93 -1.15 -10.85
CA LEU A 326 -21.22 -0.59 -12.17
C LEU A 326 -22.34 -1.44 -12.80
N VAL A 327 -23.50 -0.82 -13.03
CA VAL A 327 -24.69 -1.48 -13.59
C VAL A 327 -25.03 -0.87 -14.95
N LEU A 328 -24.88 -1.67 -16.01
CA LEU A 328 -25.24 -1.28 -17.37
C LEU A 328 -26.40 -2.16 -17.84
N ASN A 329 -27.51 -1.54 -18.25
CA ASN A 329 -28.60 -2.25 -18.90
C ASN A 329 -28.52 -1.98 -20.41
N VAL A 330 -28.52 -3.05 -21.21
CA VAL A 330 -28.46 -3.02 -22.67
C VAL A 330 -29.69 -3.73 -23.22
N VAL A 331 -30.21 -3.28 -24.35
CA VAL A 331 -31.25 -4.01 -25.09
C VAL A 331 -30.57 -4.85 -26.16
N ASP A 332 -30.78 -6.16 -26.13
CA ASP A 332 -30.29 -7.09 -27.15
C ASP A 332 -31.19 -6.98 -28.41
N GLU A 333 -30.75 -6.22 -29.41
CA GLU A 333 -31.58 -5.89 -30.59
C GLU A 333 -32.26 -7.09 -31.30
N PRO A 334 -31.63 -8.27 -31.43
CA PRO A 334 -32.26 -9.44 -32.06
C PRO A 334 -33.43 -10.04 -31.27
N SER A 335 -33.42 -9.93 -29.93
CA SER A 335 -34.44 -10.54 -29.05
C SER A 335 -35.39 -9.52 -28.40
N GLY A 336 -34.98 -8.26 -28.31
CA GLY A 336 -35.65 -7.22 -27.53
C GLY A 336 -35.48 -7.38 -26.01
N GLU A 337 -34.69 -8.35 -25.55
CA GLU A 337 -34.46 -8.63 -24.13
C GLU A 337 -33.57 -7.55 -23.49
N VAL A 338 -33.82 -7.23 -22.21
CA VAL A 338 -32.91 -6.39 -21.43
C VAL A 338 -31.86 -7.28 -20.77
N VAL A 339 -30.60 -7.06 -21.17
CA VAL A 339 -29.42 -7.63 -20.54
C VAL A 339 -28.90 -6.65 -19.49
N ARG A 340 -28.85 -7.10 -18.24
CA ARG A 340 -28.31 -6.36 -17.10
C ARG A 340 -26.92 -6.88 -16.77
N LEU A 341 -25.93 -6.03 -16.97
CA LEU A 341 -24.51 -6.27 -16.70
C LEU A 341 -24.14 -5.59 -15.38
N GLU A 342 -23.58 -6.36 -14.46
CA GLU A 342 -23.14 -5.86 -13.15
C GLU A 342 -21.67 -6.20 -12.90
N LEU A 343 -20.83 -5.19 -12.62
CA LEU A 343 -19.45 -5.37 -12.20
C LEU A 343 -19.25 -4.82 -10.77
N PRO A 344 -19.24 -5.67 -9.73
CA PRO A 344 -19.03 -5.23 -8.35
C PRO A 344 -17.57 -4.83 -8.12
N THR A 345 -17.31 -3.64 -7.59
CA THR A 345 -15.95 -3.19 -7.28
C THR A 345 -15.49 -3.71 -5.92
N ALA A 346 -15.04 -4.97 -5.90
CA ALA A 346 -14.62 -5.63 -4.68
C ALA A 346 -13.23 -5.16 -4.21
N SER A 347 -13.17 -4.62 -2.98
CA SER A 347 -11.93 -4.14 -2.34
C SER A 347 -10.92 -5.24 -1.94
N ASN A 348 -11.22 -6.49 -2.28
CA ASN A 348 -10.40 -7.68 -2.02
C ASN A 348 -9.79 -8.30 -3.30
N GLY A 349 -9.91 -7.65 -4.45
CA GLY A 349 -9.24 -8.05 -5.70
C GLY A 349 -9.97 -9.09 -6.56
N HIS A 350 -11.21 -9.45 -6.22
CA HIS A 350 -12.03 -10.37 -7.04
C HIS A 350 -13.36 -9.72 -7.44
N SER A 351 -13.36 -8.99 -8.55
CA SER A 351 -14.59 -8.56 -9.25
C SER A 351 -14.94 -9.58 -10.34
N SER A 352 -16.18 -10.06 -10.35
CA SER A 352 -16.71 -10.95 -11.39
C SER A 352 -17.89 -10.29 -12.08
N LEU A 353 -17.88 -10.21 -13.41
CA LEU A 353 -19.03 -9.75 -14.18
C LEU A 353 -20.22 -10.70 -13.94
N MET A 354 -21.37 -10.13 -13.55
CA MET A 354 -22.65 -10.84 -13.53
C MET A 354 -23.51 -10.36 -14.70
N ILE A 355 -24.17 -11.30 -15.38
CA ILE A 355 -25.04 -11.03 -16.52
C ILE A 355 -26.41 -11.62 -16.19
N THR A 356 -27.44 -10.78 -16.13
CA THR A 356 -28.83 -11.18 -15.90
C THR A 356 -29.66 -10.84 -17.14
N ARG A 357 -30.46 -11.79 -17.60
CA ARG A 357 -31.36 -11.64 -18.75
C ARG A 357 -32.81 -11.66 -18.27
N GLU A 358 -33.50 -10.53 -18.40
CA GLU A 358 -34.92 -10.41 -17.99
C GLU A 358 -35.84 -10.87 -19.12
N GLY A 359 -36.04 -12.18 -19.21
CA GLY A 359 -36.88 -12.80 -20.21
C GLY A 359 -38.32 -12.30 -20.18
N GLY A 360 -38.80 -11.81 -21.33
CA GLY A 360 -40.18 -11.39 -21.53
C GLY A 360 -41.16 -12.54 -21.26
N ALA A 361 -42.03 -12.36 -20.27
CA ALA A 361 -42.97 -13.39 -19.84
C ALA A 361 -44.19 -13.52 -20.77
N ASP A 362 -44.03 -14.27 -21.87
CA ASP A 362 -45.14 -14.83 -22.65
C ASP A 362 -45.05 -16.35 -22.68
N GLY A 363 -45.87 -17.04 -21.88
CA GLY A 363 -45.82 -18.51 -21.79
C GLY A 363 -46.57 -19.20 -20.65
N ALA A 364 -47.54 -18.56 -19.99
CA ALA A 364 -48.33 -19.15 -18.90
C ALA A 364 -49.85 -19.07 -19.14
N ALA A 365 -50.29 -19.41 -20.35
CA ALA A 365 -51.69 -19.67 -20.68
C ALA A 365 -51.76 -20.76 -21.77
N GLY A 366 -51.81 -22.02 -21.34
CA GLY A 366 -51.93 -23.20 -22.21
C GLY A 366 -52.89 -24.21 -21.59
N GLU A 367 -54.11 -24.21 -22.13
CA GLU A 367 -55.23 -25.19 -22.06
C GLU A 367 -55.38 -26.11 -20.83
#